data_AF-A0A517X0K7-F1
#
_entry.id   AF-A0A517X0K7-F1
#
_cell.length_a   1.000
_cell.length_b   1.000
_cell.length_c   1.000
_cell.angle_alpha   90.00
_cell.angle_beta   90.00
_cell.angle_gamma   90.00
#
_symmetry.space_group_name_H-M   'P 1'
#
loop_
_entity.id
_entity.type
_entity.pdbx_description
1 polymer ?
#
loop_
_entity_poly.entity_id
_entity_poly.type
_entity_poly.pdbx_seq_one_letter_code
_entity_poly.pdbx_strand_id
1 'polypeptide(L)'
;MTISVQDILSPLDPYWDRIIRQPMSSEAVDDLEQQVGHPMPAPLRDYLMAVGLFQDLTNWNTSSIEVYDRPSQFINTYQYLCKILPPEKQDFFPFGDDGAGNVFCLPTAADVPCRIHFLDHETRKLSKRKDFGDWLQSVVVKVKRGIRRRIPNEHKVWSVQFSFNGISYDELTQLLASLGQFREIDSDWMNPETSDVGVKSANRQVELNEDRFKIGRLEYEKWDGPSFSFNMMEPIADGFEHSRIRKFDRSFKEKWPGYRLVDYGPLDSRELEKD
;
A
#
# COMPACT_ATOMS: atom_id res chain seq x y z
N MET A 1 -8.17 -30.04 15.61
CA MET A 1 -8.28 -28.73 16.29
C MET A 1 -7.77 -27.69 15.32
N THR A 2 -8.58 -26.69 15.00
CA THR A 2 -8.13 -25.55 14.21
C THR A 2 -7.31 -24.64 15.13
N ILE A 3 -6.07 -24.34 14.77
CA ILE A 3 -5.21 -23.44 15.56
C ILE A 3 -5.71 -22.00 15.31
N SER A 4 -5.88 -21.22 16.38
CA SER A 4 -6.35 -19.83 16.23
C SER A 4 -5.29 -18.95 15.56
N VAL A 5 -5.72 -17.84 14.96
CA VAL A 5 -4.78 -16.88 14.36
C VAL A 5 -3.83 -16.30 15.41
N GLN A 6 -4.35 -16.02 16.61
CA GLN A 6 -3.58 -15.50 17.73
C GLN A 6 -2.49 -16.50 18.15
N ASP A 7 -2.81 -17.80 18.23
CA ASP A 7 -1.82 -18.83 18.54
C ASP A 7 -0.73 -18.90 17.47
N ILE A 8 -1.11 -18.77 16.19
CA ILE A 8 -0.15 -18.77 15.06
C ILE A 8 0.78 -17.56 15.13
N LEU A 9 0.28 -16.39 15.53
CA LEU A 9 1.04 -15.13 15.59
C LEU A 9 1.86 -14.98 16.88
N SER A 10 1.49 -15.64 17.98
CA SER A 10 2.18 -15.56 19.28
C SER A 10 3.71 -15.74 19.24
N PRO A 11 4.32 -16.55 18.35
CA PRO A 11 5.78 -16.65 18.28
C PRO A 11 6.49 -15.36 17.83
N LEU A 12 5.74 -14.36 17.36
CA LEU A 12 6.23 -13.05 16.92
C LEU A 12 6.13 -11.98 18.01
N ASP A 13 5.47 -12.25 19.15
CA ASP A 13 5.29 -11.27 20.25
C ASP A 13 6.56 -10.54 20.68
N PRO A 14 7.73 -11.20 20.80
CA PRO A 14 8.97 -10.52 21.18
C PRO A 14 9.55 -9.60 20.11
N TYR A 15 8.94 -9.52 18.92
CA TYR A 15 9.50 -8.87 17.74
C TYR A 15 8.56 -7.85 17.09
N TRP A 16 7.50 -7.43 17.80
CA TRP A 16 6.59 -6.40 17.31
C TRP A 16 7.25 -5.01 17.17
N ASP A 17 8.43 -4.81 17.78
CA ASP A 17 9.29 -3.66 17.54
C ASP A 17 9.89 -3.63 16.13
N ARG A 18 9.81 -4.72 15.35
CA ARG A 18 10.45 -4.87 14.03
C ARG A 18 9.50 -5.25 12.92
N ILE A 19 8.23 -5.49 13.23
CA ILE A 19 7.19 -5.85 12.28
C ILE A 19 6.15 -4.76 12.34
N ILE A 20 5.83 -4.20 11.18
CA ILE A 20 4.81 -3.18 11.06
C ILE A 20 3.47 -3.88 11.17
N ARG A 21 2.62 -3.38 12.06
CA ARG A 21 1.23 -3.79 12.17
C ARG A 21 0.40 -2.61 12.65
N GLN A 22 -0.79 -2.49 12.10
CA GLN A 22 -1.81 -1.58 12.60
C GLN A 22 -3.14 -2.32 12.67
N PRO A 23 -3.38 -3.03 13.78
CA PRO A 23 -4.58 -3.82 13.99
C PRO A 23 -5.85 -3.02 13.70
N MET A 24 -6.82 -3.63 13.02
CA MET A 24 -8.13 -3.01 12.81
C MET A 24 -9.02 -3.23 14.04
N SER A 25 -9.85 -2.23 14.38
CA SER A 25 -10.93 -2.45 15.35
C SER A 25 -11.99 -3.39 14.77
N SER A 26 -12.85 -3.95 15.63
CA SER A 26 -13.98 -4.73 15.15
C SER A 26 -14.88 -3.88 14.24
N GLU A 27 -15.16 -2.63 14.61
CA GLU A 27 -15.99 -1.75 13.78
C GLU A 27 -15.37 -1.50 12.41
N ALA A 28 -14.05 -1.29 12.34
CA ALA A 28 -13.37 -1.08 11.07
C ALA A 28 -13.41 -2.32 10.15
N VAL A 29 -13.41 -3.53 10.72
CA VAL A 29 -13.58 -4.76 9.95
C VAL A 29 -15.04 -4.95 9.52
N ASP A 30 -16.00 -4.64 10.39
CA ASP A 30 -17.43 -4.65 10.07
C ASP A 30 -17.76 -3.67 8.93
N ASP A 31 -17.19 -2.46 8.97
CA ASP A 31 -17.32 -1.46 7.92
C ASP A 31 -16.75 -1.94 6.59
N LEU A 32 -15.63 -2.68 6.62
CA LEU A 32 -15.01 -3.27 5.43
C LEU A 32 -15.89 -4.39 4.85
N GLU A 33 -16.40 -5.29 5.69
CA GLU A 33 -17.37 -6.33 5.29
C GLU A 33 -18.60 -5.72 4.62
N GLN A 34 -19.15 -4.66 5.22
CA GLN A 34 -20.31 -3.96 4.67
C GLN A 34 -20.00 -3.31 3.32
N GLN A 35 -18.84 -2.67 3.16
CA GLN A 35 -18.43 -2.05 1.89
C GLN A 35 -18.20 -3.08 0.77
N VAL A 36 -17.65 -4.25 1.10
CA VAL A 36 -17.51 -5.36 0.15
C VAL A 36 -18.86 -5.99 -0.16
N GLY A 37 -19.79 -5.98 0.80
CA GLY A 37 -21.13 -6.56 0.66
C GLY A 37 -21.17 -8.07 0.87
N HIS A 38 -20.17 -8.64 1.54
CA HIS A 38 -20.08 -10.07 1.85
C HIS A 38 -19.45 -10.30 3.24
N PRO A 39 -19.83 -11.38 3.95
CA PRO A 39 -19.22 -11.70 5.24
C PRO A 39 -17.76 -12.12 5.06
N MET A 40 -16.88 -11.60 5.91
CA MET A 40 -15.47 -12.00 5.92
C MET A 40 -15.32 -13.35 6.60
N PRO A 41 -14.50 -14.26 6.04
CA PRO A 41 -14.17 -15.51 6.71
C PRO A 41 -13.45 -15.25 8.04
N ALA A 42 -13.86 -15.95 9.11
CA ALA A 42 -13.38 -15.70 10.47
C ALA A 42 -11.83 -15.67 10.61
N PRO A 43 -11.05 -16.58 9.99
CA PRO A 43 -9.59 -16.50 10.08
C PRO A 43 -8.99 -15.23 9.47
N LEU A 44 -9.60 -14.68 8.41
CA LEU A 44 -9.14 -13.42 7.82
C LEU A 44 -9.54 -12.23 8.71
N ARG A 45 -10.75 -12.26 9.28
CA ARG A 45 -11.21 -11.28 10.26
C ARG A 45 -10.25 -11.21 11.46
N ASP A 46 -9.93 -12.35 12.06
CA ASP A 46 -8.99 -12.43 13.18
C ASP A 46 -7.58 -11.92 12.79
N TYR A 47 -7.14 -12.21 11.56
CA TYR A 47 -5.87 -11.71 11.04
C TYR A 47 -5.86 -10.18 10.93
N LEU A 48 -6.90 -9.58 10.35
CA LEU A 48 -6.99 -8.11 10.22
C LEU A 48 -7.12 -7.42 11.59
N MET A 49 -7.79 -8.06 12.54
CA MET A 49 -7.88 -7.57 13.91
C MET A 49 -6.58 -7.71 14.71
N ALA A 50 -5.64 -8.56 14.28
CA ALA A 50 -4.35 -8.76 14.96
C ALA A 50 -3.18 -8.01 14.28
N VAL A 51 -3.21 -7.91 12.95
CA VAL A 51 -2.12 -7.38 12.11
C VAL A 51 -2.56 -6.11 11.37
N GLY A 52 -3.76 -6.14 10.80
CA GLY A 52 -4.34 -5.04 10.01
C GLY A 52 -3.83 -4.94 8.57
N LEU A 53 -4.23 -3.85 7.90
CA LEU A 53 -3.97 -3.63 6.48
C LEU A 53 -2.57 -3.08 6.21
N PHE A 54 -2.11 -2.12 7.03
CA PHE A 54 -0.75 -1.61 6.89
C PHE A 54 0.22 -2.46 7.70
N GLN A 55 0.98 -3.29 6.99
CA GLN A 55 1.86 -4.29 7.58
C GLN A 55 3.00 -4.67 6.65
N ASP A 56 4.09 -5.19 7.22
CA ASP A 56 5.22 -5.74 6.47
C ASP A 56 5.47 -7.23 6.75
N LEU A 57 4.46 -7.91 7.30
CA LEU A 57 4.45 -9.35 7.54
C LEU A 57 4.40 -10.14 6.22
N THR A 58 3.64 -9.66 5.23
CA THR A 58 3.45 -10.31 3.92
C THR A 58 3.90 -9.45 2.73
N ASN A 59 4.84 -8.52 2.94
CA ASN A 59 5.21 -7.51 1.92
C ASN A 59 5.88 -8.13 0.67
N TRP A 60 5.92 -7.32 -0.40
CA TRP A 60 6.54 -7.60 -1.70
C TRP A 60 7.94 -8.24 -1.53
N ASN A 61 8.28 -9.23 -2.37
CA ASN A 61 9.46 -10.12 -2.29
C ASN A 61 9.54 -11.09 -1.10
N THR A 62 8.71 -10.94 -0.07
CA THR A 62 8.79 -11.77 1.15
C THR A 62 7.64 -12.76 1.31
N SER A 63 6.55 -12.60 0.57
CA SER A 63 5.42 -13.52 0.57
C SER A 63 5.01 -13.91 -0.86
N SER A 64 4.34 -15.05 -1.00
CA SER A 64 3.67 -15.45 -2.25
C SER A 64 2.25 -14.90 -2.36
N ILE A 65 1.76 -14.25 -1.30
CA ILE A 65 0.44 -13.64 -1.19
C ILE A 65 0.63 -12.29 -0.50
N GLU A 66 0.20 -11.23 -1.16
CA GLU A 66 0.23 -9.87 -0.64
C GLU A 66 -1.17 -9.53 -0.17
N VAL A 67 -1.35 -9.48 1.16
CA VAL A 67 -2.62 -9.04 1.73
C VAL A 67 -2.82 -7.58 1.36
N TYR A 68 -4.02 -7.25 0.88
CA TYR A 68 -4.38 -5.89 0.52
C TYR A 68 -4.14 -4.89 1.65
N ASP A 69 -3.59 -3.73 1.31
CA ASP A 69 -3.21 -2.67 2.23
C ASP A 69 -4.28 -1.56 2.34
N ARG A 70 -5.33 -1.63 1.51
CA ARG A 70 -6.39 -0.62 1.40
C ARG A 70 -7.78 -1.24 1.24
N PRO A 71 -8.82 -0.70 1.91
CA PRO A 71 -10.21 -1.14 1.72
C PRO A 71 -10.66 -1.16 0.26
N SER A 72 -10.23 -0.18 -0.54
CA SER A 72 -10.60 -0.09 -1.96
C SER A 72 -10.14 -1.28 -2.80
N GLN A 73 -9.05 -1.96 -2.43
CA GLN A 73 -8.61 -3.18 -3.13
C GLN A 73 -9.59 -4.33 -2.90
N PHE A 74 -10.07 -4.53 -1.67
CA PHE A 74 -11.09 -5.54 -1.38
C PHE A 74 -12.35 -5.30 -2.21
N ILE A 75 -12.84 -4.05 -2.23
CA ILE A 75 -14.06 -3.67 -2.96
C ILE A 75 -13.89 -3.85 -4.47
N ASN A 76 -12.82 -3.28 -5.04
CA ASN A 76 -12.57 -3.33 -6.48
C ASN A 76 -12.32 -4.76 -6.96
N THR A 77 -11.56 -5.55 -6.19
CA THR A 77 -11.32 -6.95 -6.52
C THR A 77 -12.61 -7.75 -6.40
N TYR A 78 -13.42 -7.54 -5.37
CA TYR A 78 -14.69 -8.25 -5.25
C TYR A 78 -15.62 -7.96 -6.44
N GLN A 79 -15.74 -6.69 -6.83
CA GLN A 79 -16.47 -6.31 -8.04
C GLN A 79 -15.90 -6.94 -9.31
N TYR A 80 -14.58 -7.07 -9.41
CA TYR A 80 -13.93 -7.80 -10.50
C TYR A 80 -14.31 -9.28 -10.50
N LEU A 81 -14.26 -9.95 -9.34
CA LEU A 81 -14.68 -11.36 -9.18
C LEU A 81 -16.13 -11.56 -9.63
N CYS A 82 -17.06 -10.70 -9.21
CA CYS A 82 -18.47 -10.77 -9.64
C CYS A 82 -18.66 -10.60 -11.16
N LYS A 83 -17.76 -9.89 -11.85
CA LYS A 83 -17.82 -9.73 -13.31
C LYS A 83 -17.32 -10.94 -14.08
N ILE A 84 -16.38 -11.70 -13.51
CA ILE A 84 -15.70 -12.78 -14.25
C ILE A 84 -16.11 -14.19 -13.81
N LEU A 85 -16.58 -14.34 -12.57
CA LEU A 85 -17.05 -15.61 -12.03
C LEU A 85 -18.56 -15.72 -12.20
N PRO A 86 -19.07 -16.93 -12.52
CA PRO A 86 -20.50 -17.14 -12.58
C PRO A 86 -21.12 -17.01 -11.18
N PRO A 87 -22.42 -16.63 -11.05
CA PRO A 87 -23.05 -16.33 -9.77
C PRO A 87 -22.86 -17.39 -8.68
N GLU A 88 -22.91 -18.67 -9.05
CA GLU A 88 -22.72 -19.81 -8.14
C GLU A 88 -21.28 -19.97 -7.60
N LYS A 89 -20.34 -19.14 -8.06
CA LYS A 89 -18.95 -19.08 -7.59
C LYS A 89 -18.59 -17.70 -7.05
N GLN A 90 -19.56 -16.90 -6.62
CA GLN A 90 -19.31 -15.57 -6.05
C GLN A 90 -19.18 -15.60 -4.51
N ASP A 91 -19.26 -16.77 -3.88
CA ASP A 91 -19.07 -16.98 -2.43
C ASP A 91 -17.58 -16.96 -1.99
N PHE A 92 -16.82 -16.00 -2.51
CA PHE A 92 -15.42 -15.81 -2.18
C PHE A 92 -15.12 -14.38 -1.76
N PHE A 93 -14.43 -14.25 -0.63
CA PHE A 93 -13.93 -12.98 -0.14
C PHE A 93 -12.47 -12.80 -0.61
N PRO A 94 -12.16 -11.79 -1.45
CA PRO A 94 -10.79 -11.53 -1.87
C PRO A 94 -9.99 -10.91 -0.72
N PHE A 95 -8.71 -11.26 -0.60
CA PHE A 95 -7.89 -10.73 0.50
C PHE A 95 -6.45 -10.39 0.10
N GLY A 96 -6.02 -10.79 -1.09
CA GLY A 96 -4.68 -10.46 -1.57
C GLY A 96 -4.47 -10.79 -3.03
N ASP A 97 -3.31 -10.42 -3.55
CA ASP A 97 -2.85 -10.72 -4.91
C ASP A 97 -1.37 -11.14 -4.92
N ASP A 98 -0.83 -11.40 -6.11
CA ASP A 98 0.59 -11.70 -6.35
C ASP A 98 1.35 -10.56 -7.07
N GLY A 99 0.76 -9.37 -7.14
CA GLY A 99 1.31 -8.23 -7.90
C GLY A 99 1.25 -8.38 -9.43
N ALA A 100 0.81 -9.53 -9.95
CA ALA A 100 0.69 -9.81 -11.39
C ALA A 100 -0.76 -9.93 -11.85
N GLY A 101 -1.71 -9.48 -11.01
CA GLY A 101 -3.14 -9.47 -11.30
C GLY A 101 -3.89 -10.73 -10.87
N ASN A 102 -3.21 -11.76 -10.36
CA ASN A 102 -3.90 -12.95 -9.86
C ASN A 102 -4.42 -12.72 -8.45
N VAL A 103 -5.59 -13.29 -8.13
CA VAL A 103 -6.32 -12.98 -6.90
C VAL A 103 -6.31 -14.18 -5.96
N PHE A 104 -6.05 -13.92 -4.68
CA PHE A 104 -6.27 -14.87 -3.59
C PHE A 104 -7.56 -14.53 -2.85
N CYS A 105 -8.39 -15.55 -2.67
CA CYS A 105 -9.67 -15.43 -2.01
C CYS A 105 -9.96 -16.60 -1.06
N LEU A 106 -10.91 -16.41 -0.16
CA LEU A 106 -11.33 -17.38 0.83
C LEU A 106 -12.85 -17.63 0.70
N PRO A 107 -13.32 -18.87 0.90
CA PRO A 107 -14.75 -19.17 0.95
C PRO A 107 -15.43 -18.40 2.09
N THR A 108 -16.60 -17.83 1.83
CA THR A 108 -17.38 -17.07 2.83
C THR A 108 -18.28 -17.95 3.70
N ALA A 109 -18.62 -19.15 3.23
CA ALA A 109 -19.49 -20.08 3.94
C ALA A 109 -18.82 -20.64 5.20
N ALA A 110 -19.48 -20.51 6.35
CA ALA A 110 -18.93 -20.83 7.67
C ALA A 110 -18.61 -22.33 7.87
N ASP A 111 -19.26 -23.21 7.12
CA ASP A 111 -19.08 -24.67 7.15
C ASP A 111 -18.01 -25.16 6.16
N VAL A 112 -17.50 -24.28 5.29
CA VAL A 112 -16.48 -24.61 4.30
C VAL A 112 -15.09 -24.39 4.90
N PRO A 113 -14.15 -25.35 4.79
CA PRO A 113 -12.78 -25.15 5.20
C PRO A 113 -12.18 -23.90 4.54
N CYS A 114 -11.54 -23.04 5.34
CA CYS A 114 -10.89 -21.80 4.89
C CYS A 114 -9.58 -22.08 4.11
N ARG A 115 -9.71 -22.80 3.00
CA ARG A 115 -8.65 -22.99 2.02
C ARG A 115 -8.51 -21.76 1.16
N ILE A 116 -7.27 -21.39 0.87
CA ILE A 116 -6.98 -20.30 -0.05
C ILE A 116 -7.32 -20.77 -1.46
N HIS A 117 -8.13 -19.99 -2.16
CA HIS A 117 -8.40 -20.14 -3.58
C HIS A 117 -7.57 -19.13 -4.35
N PHE A 118 -6.96 -19.59 -5.45
CA PHE A 118 -6.18 -18.77 -6.37
C PHE A 118 -6.95 -18.65 -7.68
N LEU A 119 -7.25 -17.43 -8.08
CA LEU A 119 -7.84 -17.10 -9.37
C LEU A 119 -6.77 -16.55 -10.30
N ASP A 120 -6.49 -17.32 -11.34
CA ASP A 120 -5.63 -16.91 -12.45
C ASP A 120 -6.39 -15.89 -13.32
N HIS A 121 -5.83 -14.70 -13.48
CA HIS A 121 -6.48 -13.60 -14.21
C HIS A 121 -6.53 -13.83 -15.72
N GLU A 122 -5.59 -14.59 -16.28
CA GLU A 122 -5.51 -14.91 -17.70
C GLU A 122 -6.51 -16.02 -18.05
N THR A 123 -6.50 -17.11 -17.27
CA THR A 123 -7.30 -18.29 -17.57
C THR A 123 -8.68 -18.28 -16.89
N ARG A 124 -8.89 -17.37 -15.93
CA ARG A 124 -10.10 -17.27 -15.09
C ARG A 124 -10.40 -18.56 -14.32
N LYS A 125 -9.39 -19.41 -14.11
CA LYS A 125 -9.54 -20.67 -13.40
C LYS A 125 -9.28 -20.47 -11.92
N LEU A 126 -10.22 -20.96 -11.12
CA LEU A 126 -10.09 -21.04 -9.68
C LEU A 126 -9.42 -22.37 -9.30
N SER A 127 -8.33 -22.30 -8.54
CA SER A 127 -7.61 -23.48 -8.04
C SER A 127 -7.46 -23.42 -6.52
N LYS A 128 -7.53 -24.58 -5.87
CA LYS A 128 -7.34 -24.69 -4.41
C LYS A 128 -5.84 -24.69 -4.10
N ARG A 129 -5.46 -23.94 -3.07
CA ARG A 129 -4.12 -23.91 -2.48
C ARG A 129 -4.18 -24.51 -1.07
N LYS A 130 -3.27 -24.08 -0.20
CA LYS A 130 -3.18 -24.48 1.21
C LYS A 130 -4.29 -23.85 2.06
N ASP A 131 -4.52 -24.44 3.23
CA ASP A 131 -5.36 -23.87 4.28
C ASP A 131 -4.77 -22.53 4.76
N PHE A 132 -5.63 -21.57 5.11
CA PHE A 132 -5.20 -20.22 5.52
C PHE A 132 -4.27 -20.24 6.74
N GLY A 133 -4.60 -21.08 7.74
CA GLY A 133 -3.75 -21.27 8.92
C GLY A 133 -2.36 -21.79 8.57
N ASP A 134 -2.27 -22.79 7.67
CA ASP A 134 -0.99 -23.34 7.21
C ASP A 134 -0.16 -22.30 6.45
N TRP A 135 -0.83 -21.47 5.63
CA TRP A 135 -0.18 -20.33 4.99
C TRP A 135 0.37 -19.36 6.03
N LEU A 136 -0.42 -18.94 6.99
CA LEU A 136 -0.01 -17.96 7.99
C LEU A 136 1.14 -18.50 8.87
N GLN A 137 1.10 -19.77 9.26
CA GLN A 137 2.22 -20.42 9.95
C GLN A 137 3.50 -20.37 9.13
N SER A 138 3.42 -20.64 7.81
CA SER A 138 4.58 -20.56 6.93
C SER A 138 5.15 -19.14 6.84
N VAL A 139 4.29 -18.11 6.89
CA VAL A 139 4.70 -16.70 6.96
C VAL A 139 5.43 -16.42 8.27
N VAL A 140 4.84 -16.79 9.41
CA VAL A 140 5.42 -16.57 10.75
C VAL A 140 6.81 -17.22 10.88
N VAL A 141 6.95 -18.47 10.42
CA VAL A 141 8.24 -19.18 10.40
C VAL A 141 9.28 -18.43 9.56
N LYS A 142 8.90 -17.96 8.36
CA LYS A 142 9.79 -17.21 7.47
C LYS A 142 10.23 -15.89 8.08
N VAL A 143 9.29 -15.13 8.64
CA VAL A 143 9.56 -13.83 9.29
C VAL A 143 10.48 -14.01 10.48
N LYS A 144 10.19 -14.97 11.37
CA LYS A 144 11.01 -15.28 12.54
C LYS A 144 12.46 -15.64 12.17
N ARG A 145 12.67 -16.39 11.07
CA ARG A 145 14.02 -16.71 10.57
C ARG A 145 14.79 -15.46 10.12
N GLY A 146 14.10 -14.46 9.58
CA GLY A 146 14.69 -13.22 9.06
C GLY A 146 14.69 -12.04 10.05
N ILE A 147 14.07 -12.18 11.22
CA ILE A 147 13.68 -11.04 12.07
C ILE A 147 14.85 -10.18 12.53
N ARG A 148 16.02 -10.77 12.80
CA ARG A 148 17.23 -10.04 13.23
C ARG A 148 17.77 -9.08 12.18
N ARG A 149 17.42 -9.29 10.90
CA ARG A 149 17.82 -8.43 9.78
C ARG A 149 16.81 -7.30 9.53
N ARG A 150 15.62 -7.38 10.11
CA ARG A 150 14.62 -6.31 9.98
C ARG A 150 15.01 -5.12 10.84
N ILE A 151 14.88 -3.95 10.26
CA ILE A 151 15.12 -2.67 10.94
C ILE A 151 14.06 -2.49 12.05
N PRO A 152 14.41 -1.96 13.23
CA PRO A 152 13.45 -1.52 14.23
C PRO A 152 12.45 -0.51 13.66
N ASN A 153 11.17 -0.61 14.02
CA ASN A 153 10.10 0.27 13.55
C ASN A 153 10.36 1.75 13.88
N GLU A 154 11.07 2.05 14.97
CA GLU A 154 11.50 3.42 15.33
C GLU A 154 12.45 4.06 14.30
N HIS A 155 13.05 3.27 13.42
CA HIS A 155 13.89 3.75 12.32
C HIS A 155 13.21 3.61 10.95
N LYS A 156 11.99 3.09 10.89
CA LYS A 156 11.26 2.93 9.63
C LYS A 156 10.43 4.18 9.34
N VAL A 157 10.51 4.62 8.10
CA VAL A 157 9.64 5.66 7.55
C VAL A 157 8.84 5.07 6.39
N TRP A 158 7.58 5.44 6.27
CA TRP A 158 6.82 5.19 5.05
C TRP A 158 7.21 6.26 4.03
N SER A 159 7.76 5.83 2.89
CA SER A 159 8.24 6.73 1.85
C SER A 159 7.40 6.59 0.59
N VAL A 160 7.00 7.72 0.02
CA VAL A 160 6.25 7.78 -1.22
C VAL A 160 6.76 8.89 -2.12
N GLN A 161 6.44 8.79 -3.42
CA GLN A 161 6.56 9.87 -4.37
C GLN A 161 5.19 10.24 -4.92
N PHE A 162 4.83 11.50 -4.80
CA PHE A 162 3.69 12.09 -5.51
C PHE A 162 4.17 12.51 -6.90
N SER A 163 3.46 12.09 -7.95
CA SER A 163 3.78 12.42 -9.34
C SER A 163 2.57 12.99 -10.06
N PHE A 164 2.80 14.03 -10.86
CA PHE A 164 1.77 14.77 -11.59
C PHE A 164 2.21 14.91 -13.05
N ASN A 165 1.43 14.33 -13.96
CA ASN A 165 1.67 14.46 -15.39
C ASN A 165 0.69 15.47 -16.01
N GLY A 166 1.19 16.26 -16.97
CA GLY A 166 0.40 17.19 -17.77
C GLY A 166 -0.15 18.39 -16.99
N ILE A 167 0.32 18.62 -15.77
CA ILE A 167 0.00 19.81 -14.97
C ILE A 167 1.01 20.90 -15.31
N SER A 168 0.63 22.17 -15.32
CA SER A 168 1.59 23.27 -15.31
C SER A 168 2.17 23.48 -13.91
N TYR A 169 3.32 24.16 -13.80
CA TYR A 169 3.88 24.44 -12.47
C TYR A 169 2.97 25.36 -11.64
N ASP A 170 2.30 26.33 -12.26
CA ASP A 170 1.36 27.24 -11.58
C ASP A 170 0.12 26.50 -11.05
N GLU A 171 -0.39 25.52 -11.79
CA GLU A 171 -1.49 24.67 -11.30
C GLU A 171 -1.03 23.76 -10.15
N LEU A 172 0.21 23.24 -10.22
CA LEU A 172 0.78 22.44 -9.13
C LEU A 172 0.94 23.29 -7.86
N THR A 173 1.42 24.53 -7.96
CA THR A 173 1.58 25.41 -6.79
C THR A 173 0.24 25.77 -6.17
N GLN A 174 -0.79 26.04 -6.99
CA GLN A 174 -2.16 26.23 -6.51
C GLN A 174 -2.70 24.97 -5.81
N LEU A 175 -2.44 23.79 -6.37
CA LEU A 175 -2.83 22.52 -5.79
C LEU A 175 -2.18 22.31 -4.42
N LEU A 176 -0.87 22.55 -4.30
CA LEU A 176 -0.13 22.45 -3.04
C LEU A 176 -0.58 23.49 -2.01
N ALA A 177 -0.79 24.74 -2.44
CA ALA A 177 -1.32 25.81 -1.58
C ALA A 177 -2.74 25.50 -1.06
N SER A 178 -3.53 24.71 -1.79
CA SER A 178 -4.85 24.28 -1.32
C SER A 178 -4.81 23.24 -0.19
N LEU A 179 -3.62 22.69 0.13
CA LEU A 179 -3.41 21.71 1.21
C LEU A 179 -2.84 22.35 2.48
N GLY A 180 -2.39 23.60 2.43
CA GLY A 180 -1.76 24.24 3.57
C GLY A 180 -0.93 25.48 3.21
N GLN A 181 -0.08 25.90 4.14
CA GLN A 181 0.81 27.04 3.92
C GLN A 181 1.92 26.66 2.96
N PHE A 182 1.80 27.11 1.71
CA PHE A 182 2.79 26.87 0.66
C PHE A 182 3.68 28.10 0.44
N ARG A 183 4.98 27.88 0.28
CA ARG A 183 5.96 28.91 -0.05
C ARG A 183 7.02 28.36 -1.01
N GLU A 184 7.30 29.11 -2.06
CA GLU A 184 8.46 28.84 -2.92
C GLU A 184 9.73 29.35 -2.24
N ILE A 185 10.76 28.50 -2.14
CA ILE A 185 12.06 28.87 -1.57
C ILE A 185 12.98 29.36 -2.68
N ASP A 186 13.10 28.56 -3.75
CA ASP A 186 13.90 28.91 -4.92
C ASP A 186 13.08 29.78 -5.87
N SER A 187 13.69 30.81 -6.46
CA SER A 187 13.03 31.67 -7.48
C SER A 187 13.05 31.09 -8.89
N ASP A 188 13.88 30.08 -9.16
CA ASP A 188 14.03 29.45 -10.48
C ASP A 188 14.34 27.94 -10.32
N TRP A 189 14.33 27.21 -11.44
CA TRP A 189 14.71 25.81 -11.52
C TRP A 189 16.23 25.62 -11.38
N MET A 190 16.63 24.76 -10.46
CA MET A 190 18.00 24.49 -10.08
C MET A 190 18.49 23.14 -10.63
N ASN A 191 19.80 23.05 -10.85
CA ASN A 191 20.51 21.84 -11.33
C ASN A 191 19.87 21.24 -12.60
N PRO A 192 19.79 22.02 -13.70
CA PRO A 192 19.28 21.52 -14.96
C PRO A 192 20.23 20.47 -15.55
N GLU A 193 19.71 19.31 -15.88
CA GLU A 193 20.43 18.24 -16.56
C GLU A 193 19.66 17.78 -17.79
N THR A 194 20.35 17.17 -18.74
CA THR A 194 19.74 16.55 -19.91
C THR A 194 20.38 15.19 -20.12
N SER A 195 19.56 14.14 -20.11
CA SER A 195 20.04 12.77 -20.35
C SER A 195 20.38 12.53 -21.82
N ASP A 196 21.12 11.46 -22.10
CA ASP A 196 21.49 11.05 -23.47
C ASP A 196 20.29 10.82 -24.39
N VAL A 197 19.13 10.48 -23.81
CA VAL A 197 17.87 10.26 -24.53
C VAL A 197 17.02 11.54 -24.66
N GLY A 198 17.55 12.69 -24.22
CA GLY A 198 16.93 14.01 -24.37
C GLY A 198 15.90 14.37 -23.31
N VAL A 199 15.83 13.61 -22.19
CA VAL A 199 14.97 13.99 -21.05
C VAL A 199 15.68 15.09 -20.26
N LYS A 200 15.02 16.23 -20.13
CA LYS A 200 15.50 17.34 -19.30
C LYS A 200 14.97 17.18 -17.89
N SER A 201 15.83 17.38 -16.90
CA SER A 201 15.46 17.38 -15.49
C SER A 201 15.89 18.68 -14.83
N ALA A 202 15.11 19.15 -13.86
CA ALA A 202 15.50 20.24 -12.99
C ALA A 202 14.72 20.15 -11.68
N ASN A 203 15.15 20.89 -10.66
CA ASN A 203 14.57 20.78 -9.33
C ASN A 203 14.23 22.15 -8.76
N ARG A 204 13.27 22.21 -7.84
CA ARG A 204 12.94 23.44 -7.12
C ARG A 204 12.59 23.16 -5.67
N GLN A 205 13.15 23.92 -4.74
CA GLN A 205 12.80 23.83 -3.33
C GLN A 205 11.53 24.63 -3.02
N VAL A 206 10.64 23.99 -2.28
CA VAL A 206 9.40 24.57 -1.76
C VAL A 206 9.23 24.19 -0.30
N GLU A 207 8.36 24.91 0.38
CA GLU A 207 7.93 24.62 1.75
C GLU A 207 6.41 24.44 1.76
N LEU A 208 5.93 23.41 2.44
CA LEU A 208 4.50 23.18 2.68
C LEU A 208 4.28 22.78 4.13
N ASN A 209 3.55 23.60 4.87
CA ASN A 209 3.32 23.41 6.32
C ASN A 209 4.62 23.23 7.11
N GLU A 210 5.61 24.10 6.87
CA GLU A 210 6.94 24.11 7.51
C GLU A 210 7.89 22.97 7.07
N ASP A 211 7.39 21.95 6.37
CA ASP A 211 8.24 20.92 5.77
C ASP A 211 8.80 21.39 4.42
N ARG A 212 10.09 21.13 4.19
CA ARG A 212 10.75 21.46 2.92
C ARG A 212 10.77 20.26 1.99
N PHE A 213 10.43 20.51 0.73
CA PHE A 213 10.39 19.50 -0.32
C PHE A 213 11.17 19.97 -1.54
N LYS A 214 11.72 19.00 -2.27
CA LYS A 214 12.32 19.19 -3.58
C LYS A 214 11.34 18.69 -4.63
N ILE A 215 10.78 19.60 -5.42
CA ILE A 215 9.98 19.27 -6.59
C ILE A 215 10.94 19.01 -7.74
N GLY A 216 10.96 17.78 -8.25
CA GLY A 216 11.58 17.44 -9.52
C GLY A 216 10.63 17.78 -10.68
N ARG A 217 11.21 18.28 -11.77
CA ARG A 217 10.56 18.46 -13.07
C ARG A 217 11.28 17.59 -14.08
N LEU A 218 10.53 16.82 -14.84
CA LEU A 218 11.01 16.05 -15.98
C LEU A 218 10.29 16.50 -17.23
N GLU A 219 11.03 16.70 -18.31
CA GLU A 219 10.47 17.08 -19.60
C GLU A 219 11.08 16.26 -20.73
N TYR A 220 10.22 15.89 -21.67
CA TYR A 220 10.64 15.22 -22.88
C TYR A 220 9.79 15.72 -24.03
N GLU A 221 10.41 15.97 -25.19
CA GLU A 221 9.74 16.57 -26.36
C GLU A 221 8.53 15.75 -26.84
N LYS A 222 8.51 14.44 -26.60
CA LYS A 222 7.42 13.54 -26.99
C LYS A 222 6.30 13.42 -25.95
N TRP A 223 6.41 14.09 -24.80
CA TRP A 223 5.36 14.12 -23.80
C TRP A 223 4.45 15.32 -24.02
N ASP A 224 3.19 15.19 -23.63
CA ASP A 224 2.19 16.27 -23.75
C ASP A 224 2.48 17.46 -22.81
N GLY A 225 3.42 17.29 -21.88
CA GLY A 225 3.85 18.33 -20.94
C GLY A 225 4.88 17.82 -19.94
N PRO A 226 5.33 18.68 -19.01
CA PRO A 226 6.19 18.27 -17.91
C PRO A 226 5.52 17.25 -17.01
N SER A 227 6.37 16.44 -16.38
CA SER A 227 6.02 15.65 -15.20
C SER A 227 6.67 16.29 -13.98
N PHE A 228 5.91 16.44 -12.90
CA PHE A 228 6.42 16.92 -11.63
C PHE A 228 6.34 15.83 -10.59
N SER A 229 7.31 15.78 -9.69
CA SER A 229 7.26 14.86 -8.56
C SER A 229 7.95 15.40 -7.33
N PHE A 230 7.54 14.92 -6.16
CA PHE A 230 8.26 15.14 -4.91
C PHE A 230 8.07 13.95 -3.98
N ASN A 231 9.07 13.70 -3.15
CA ASN A 231 9.04 12.62 -2.18
C ASN A 231 8.50 13.14 -0.85
N MET A 232 7.76 12.30 -0.13
CA MET A 232 7.32 12.55 1.24
C MET A 232 7.61 11.32 2.08
N MET A 233 7.98 11.57 3.33
CA MET A 233 8.21 10.54 4.33
C MET A 233 7.39 10.85 5.57
N GLU A 234 6.89 9.80 6.23
CA GLU A 234 6.34 9.91 7.58
C GLU A 234 6.78 8.73 8.46
N PRO A 235 7.02 8.94 9.76
CA PRO A 235 7.32 7.85 10.67
C PRO A 235 6.19 6.82 10.71
N ILE A 236 6.53 5.54 10.70
CA ILE A 236 5.52 4.48 10.78
C ILE A 236 4.86 4.42 12.16
N ALA A 237 5.54 4.95 13.17
CA ALA A 237 5.04 4.99 14.55
C ALA A 237 3.82 5.92 14.75
N ASP A 238 3.62 6.92 13.88
CA ASP A 238 2.64 7.98 14.10
C ASP A 238 1.18 7.58 13.82
N GLY A 239 0.96 6.36 13.30
CA GLY A 239 -0.37 5.81 13.04
C GLY A 239 -1.09 6.45 11.84
N PHE A 240 -2.07 5.72 11.28
CA PHE A 240 -2.68 6.10 9.99
C PHE A 240 -3.72 7.20 10.05
N GLU A 241 -4.39 7.38 11.19
CA GLU A 241 -5.45 8.38 11.34
C GLU A 241 -4.91 9.81 11.15
N HIS A 242 -3.61 9.99 11.36
CA HIS A 242 -2.92 11.27 11.23
C HIS A 242 -2.00 11.35 10.01
N SER A 243 -1.90 10.28 9.21
CA SER A 243 -1.06 10.19 8.00
C SER A 243 -1.26 11.38 7.07
N ARG A 244 -0.17 12.14 6.86
CA ARG A 244 -0.14 13.25 5.90
C ARG A 244 -0.14 12.70 4.49
N ILE A 245 0.59 11.60 4.26
CA ILE A 245 0.66 10.94 2.96
C ILE A 245 -0.74 10.57 2.46
N ARG A 246 -1.58 9.95 3.28
CA ARG A 246 -2.94 9.56 2.86
C ARG A 246 -3.87 10.75 2.63
N LYS A 247 -3.75 11.80 3.45
CA LYS A 247 -4.53 13.03 3.25
C LYS A 247 -4.20 13.67 1.90
N PHE A 248 -2.92 13.75 1.59
CA PHE A 248 -2.42 14.30 0.33
C PHE A 248 -2.85 13.42 -0.85
N ASP A 249 -2.65 12.10 -0.75
CA ASP A 249 -3.05 11.15 -1.79
C ASP A 249 -4.53 11.26 -2.15
N ARG A 250 -5.41 11.35 -1.15
CA ARG A 250 -6.85 11.56 -1.37
C ARG A 250 -7.12 12.87 -2.10
N SER A 251 -6.59 13.98 -1.59
CA SER A 251 -6.84 15.31 -2.18
C SER A 251 -6.28 15.43 -3.60
N PHE A 252 -5.12 14.85 -3.89
CA PHE A 252 -4.54 14.87 -5.23
C PHE A 252 -5.33 14.02 -6.22
N LYS A 253 -5.80 12.82 -5.82
CA LYS A 253 -6.68 11.99 -6.66
C LYS A 253 -7.96 12.70 -7.06
N GLU A 254 -8.55 13.45 -6.14
CA GLU A 254 -9.79 14.18 -6.38
C GLU A 254 -9.58 15.40 -7.30
N LYS A 255 -8.43 16.06 -7.20
CA LYS A 255 -8.17 17.34 -7.88
C LYS A 255 -7.44 17.22 -9.22
N TRP A 256 -6.67 16.15 -9.45
CA TRP A 256 -5.86 16.02 -10.67
C TRP A 256 -5.89 14.62 -11.30
N PRO A 257 -6.51 14.43 -12.48
CA PRO A 257 -6.59 13.12 -13.14
C PRO A 257 -5.23 12.50 -13.50
N GLY A 258 -4.23 13.34 -13.78
CA GLY A 258 -2.87 12.93 -14.13
C GLY A 258 -2.00 12.56 -12.92
N TYR A 259 -2.56 12.58 -11.70
CA TYR A 259 -1.83 12.28 -10.46
C TYR A 259 -1.60 10.78 -10.28
N ARG A 260 -0.42 10.41 -9.79
CA ARG A 260 -0.05 9.05 -9.40
C ARG A 260 0.74 9.07 -8.10
N LEU A 261 0.55 8.04 -7.29
CA LEU A 261 1.37 7.77 -6.10
C LEU A 261 2.29 6.60 -6.43
N VAL A 262 3.60 6.78 -6.23
CA VAL A 262 4.56 5.67 -6.17
C VAL A 262 4.82 5.39 -4.70
N ASP A 263 4.41 4.21 -4.25
CA ASP A 263 4.57 3.78 -2.86
C ASP A 263 5.85 2.95 -2.74
N TYR A 264 6.88 3.51 -2.11
CA TYR A 264 8.13 2.78 -1.86
C TYR A 264 8.02 1.87 -0.63
N GLY A 265 6.93 1.97 0.12
CA GLY A 265 6.71 1.22 1.34
C GLY A 265 7.64 1.68 2.48
N PRO A 266 7.88 0.80 3.47
CA PRO A 266 8.71 1.11 4.63
C PRO A 266 10.20 1.05 4.29
N LEU A 267 10.93 2.14 4.53
CA LEU A 267 12.37 2.28 4.30
C LEU A 267 13.13 2.61 5.59
N ASP A 268 14.45 2.37 5.61
CA ASP A 268 15.33 2.80 6.70
C ASP A 268 15.60 4.31 6.59
N SER A 269 15.13 5.09 7.55
CA SER A 269 15.40 6.53 7.61
C SER A 269 16.90 6.86 7.54
N ARG A 270 17.74 6.01 8.12
CA ARG A 270 19.21 6.22 8.20
C ARG A 270 19.92 6.00 6.87
N GLU A 271 19.29 5.29 5.93
CA GLU A 271 19.82 5.14 4.58
C GLU A 271 19.45 6.35 3.72
N LEU A 272 18.30 6.96 3.97
CA LEU A 272 17.80 8.11 3.22
C LEU A 272 18.50 9.43 3.58
N GLU A 273 19.06 9.55 4.79
CA GLU A 273 19.85 10.72 5.21
C GLU A 273 21.26 10.80 4.61
N LYS A 274 21.68 9.78 3.85
CA LYS A 274 23.03 9.72 3.26
C LYS A 274 23.12 10.36 1.87
N ASP A 275 21.99 10.72 1.27
CA ASP A 275 21.84 11.30 -0.08
C ASP A 275 21.39 12.77 -0.01
#